data_AF-A0A1H7PS99-F1
#
_entry.id   AF-A0A1H7PS99-F1
#
_cell.length_a   1.000
_cell.length_b   1.000
_cell.length_c   1.000
_cell.angle_alpha   90.00
_cell.angle_beta   90.00
_cell.angle_gamma   90.00
#
_symmetry.space_group_name_H-M   'P 1'
#
loop_
_entity.id
_entity.type
_entity.pdbx_description
1 polymer ?
#
loop_
_entity_poly.entity_id
_entity_poly.type
_entity_poly.pdbx_seq_one_letter_code
_entity_poly.pdbx_strand_id
1 'polypeptide(L)' 'MKYIKYFETIEEYESWMKVEENAEEVYQSEEKILVDGVIISHTYKEEEI' A
#
# COMPACT_ATOMS: atom_id res chain seq x y z
N MET A 1 5.26 0.92 17.32
CA MET A 1 4.94 2.03 16.39
C MET A 1 4.67 1.39 15.04
N LYS A 2 3.50 1.61 14.41
CA LYS A 2 3.27 1.17 13.03
C LYS A 2 4.14 2.08 12.13
N TYR A 3 5.12 1.51 11.44
CA TYR A 3 5.92 2.24 10.47
C TYR A 3 5.03 2.52 9.25
N ILE A 4 5.03 3.76 8.76
CA ILE A 4 4.37 4.11 7.49
C ILE A 4 5.45 3.97 6.42
N LYS A 5 5.25 3.08 5.45
CA LYS A 5 6.17 2.94 4.33
C LYS A 5 6.13 4.19 3.46
N TYR A 6 7.29 4.72 3.09
CA TYR A 6 7.43 5.97 2.34
C TYR A 6 8.01 5.73 0.95
N PHE A 7 7.45 6.42 -0.04
CA PHE A 7 7.96 6.51 -1.41
C PHE A 7 8.07 7.98 -1.83
N GLU A 8 9.12 8.31 -2.56
CA GLU A 8 9.32 9.67 -3.07
C GLU A 8 8.37 9.96 -4.24
N THR A 9 8.04 8.95 -5.03
CA THR A 9 7.18 9.07 -6.21
C THR A 9 6.07 8.01 -6.27
N ILE A 10 5.00 8.32 -7.01
CA ILE A 10 3.93 7.34 -7.30
C ILE A 10 4.47 6.17 -8.13
N GLU A 11 5.39 6.41 -9.06
CA GLU A 11 5.96 5.36 -9.92
C GLU A 11 6.72 4.30 -9.11
N GLU A 12 7.49 4.71 -8.10
CA GLU A 12 8.17 3.78 -7.20
C GLU A 12 7.19 2.94 -6.38
N TYR A 13 6.16 3.60 -5.84
CA TYR A 13 5.09 2.92 -5.13
C TYR A 13 4.37 1.90 -6.02
N GLU A 14 3.99 2.27 -7.24
CA GLU A 14 3.33 1.36 -8.20
C GLU A 14 4.25 0.21 -8.63
N SER A 15 5.54 0.48 -8.83
CA SER A 15 6.54 -0.55 -9.14
C SER A 15 6.65 -1.55 -7.99
N TRP A 16 6.64 -1.07 -6.75
CA TRP A 16 6.70 -1.90 -5.56
C TRP A 16 5.42 -2.73 -5.35
N MET A 17 4.24 -2.15 -5.58
CA MET A 17 2.93 -2.83 -5.48
C MET A 17 2.69 -3.88 -6.58
N LYS A 18 3.46 -3.88 -7.68
CA LYS A 18 3.38 -4.92 -8.71
C LYS A 18 3.91 -6.27 -8.24
N VAL A 19 4.69 -6.31 -7.15
CA VAL A 19 5.12 -7.54 -6.52
C VAL A 19 3.97 -8.07 -5.66
N GLU A 20 3.47 -9.27 -5.97
CA GLU A 20 2.28 -9.84 -5.32
C GLU A 20 2.41 -9.91 -3.80
N GLU A 21 3.57 -10.29 -3.27
CA GLU A 21 3.85 -10.37 -1.82
C GLU A 21 3.66 -9.02 -1.11
N ASN A 22 4.14 -7.94 -1.73
CA ASN A 22 4.02 -6.59 -1.20
C ASN A 22 2.56 -6.13 -1.16
N ALA A 23 1.83 -6.42 -2.24
CA ALA A 23 0.42 -6.10 -2.33
C ALA A 23 -0.38 -6.87 -1.28
N GLU A 24 -0.18 -8.18 -1.17
CA GLU A 24 -0.85 -9.04 -0.20
C GLU A 24 -0.62 -8.55 1.25
N GLU A 25 0.63 -8.23 1.59
CA GLU A 25 0.98 -7.69 2.91
C GLU A 25 0.19 -6.41 3.22
N VAL A 26 0.14 -5.46 2.28
CA VAL A 26 -0.56 -4.18 2.47
C VAL A 26 -2.06 -4.37 2.60
N TYR A 27 -2.66 -5.25 1.79
CA TYR A 27 -4.09 -5.55 1.86
C TYR A 27 -4.47 -6.27 3.15
N GLN A 28 -3.67 -7.23 3.63
CA GLN A 28 -3.97 -7.98 4.86
C GLN A 28 -3.72 -7.17 6.14
N SER A 29 -2.71 -6.31 6.15
CA SER A 29 -2.30 -5.54 7.34
C SER A 29 -2.99 -4.18 7.47
N GLU A 30 -3.75 -3.77 6.44
CA GLU A 30 -4.30 -2.43 6.28
C GLU A 30 -3.22 -1.34 6.48
N GLU A 31 -2.01 -1.61 5.97
CA GLU A 31 -0.88 -0.69 6.11
C GLU A 31 -1.14 0.61 5.33
N LYS A 32 -0.81 1.73 5.97
CA LYS A 32 -0.85 3.05 5.35
C LYS A 32 0.51 3.36 4.74
N ILE A 33 0.49 3.87 3.52
CA ILE A 33 1.69 4.21 2.74
C ILE A 33 1.69 5.72 2.49
N LEU A 34 2.85 6.36 2.64
CA LEU A 34 3.05 7.78 2.34
C LEU A 34 3.79 7.90 1.02
N VAL A 35 3.19 8.60 0.05
CA VAL A 35 3.78 8.81 -1.28
C VAL A 35 3.74 10.31 -1.57
N ASP A 36 4.89 10.96 -1.71
CA ASP A 36 4.98 12.40 -2.00
C ASP A 36 4.05 13.27 -1.12
N GLY A 37 4.02 12.98 0.19
CA GLY A 37 3.16 13.70 1.14
C GLY A 37 1.67 13.30 1.14
N VAL A 38 1.25 12.39 0.26
CA VAL A 38 -0.11 11.82 0.19
C VAL A 38 -0.17 10.47 0.90
N ILE A 39 -1.16 10.28 1.76
CA ILE A 39 -1.40 9.00 2.43
C ILE A 39 -2.32 8.14 1.57
N ILE A 40 -1.83 6.98 1.16
CA ILE A 40 -2.57 5.91 0.49
C ILE A 40 -2.92 4.85 1.52
N SER A 41 -4.19 4.42 1.54
CA SER A 41 -4.66 3.31 2.35
C SER A 41 -5.47 2.37 1.48
N HIS A 42 -5.16 1.09 1.56
CA HIS A 42 -5.93 0.05 0.89
C HIS A 42 -6.93 -0.51 1.88
N THR A 43 -8.18 -0.62 1.43
CA THR A 43 -9.21 -1.35 2.16
C THR A 43 -9.46 -2.65 1.40
N TYR A 44 -9.18 -3.79 2.03
CA TYR A 44 -9.65 -5.06 1.52
C TYR A 44 -11.18 -5.04 1.60
N LYS A 45 -11.84 -4.94 0.46
CA LYS A 45 -13.28 -5.08 0.36
C LYS A 45 -13.51 -6.45 -0.23
N GLU A 46 -13.92 -7.40 0.61
CA GLU A 46 -14.48 -8.66 0.14
C GLU A 46 -15.66 -8.28 -0.78
N GLU A 47 -15.50 -8.44 -2.09
CA GLU A 47 -16.64 -8.38 -2.99
C GLU A 47 -17.54 -9.56 -2.61
N GLU A 48 -18.65 -9.29 -1.92
CA GLU A 48 -19.76 -10.24 -1.80
C GLU A 48 -20.32 -10.45 -3.22
N ILE A 49 -19.84 -11.50 -3.91
CA ILE A 49 -20.41 -12.01 -5.17
C ILE A 49 -21.50 -13.02 -4.84
#